data_AF-A0A1C5ZPM3-F1
#
_entry.id   AF-A0A1C5ZPM3-F1
#
_cell.length_a   1.000
_cell.length_b   1.000
_cell.length_c   1.000
_cell.angle_alpha   90.00
_cell.angle_beta   90.00
_cell.angle_gamma   90.00
#
_symmetry.space_group_name_H-M   'P 1'
#
loop_
_entity.id
_entity.type
_entity.pdbx_description
1 polymer ?
#
loop_
_entity_poly.entity_id
_entity_poly.type
_entity_poly.pdbx_seq_one_letter_code
_entity_poly.pdbx_strand_id
1 'polypeptide(L)'
;MKLHYKGKYDLNPDSLPHQPHKPNAVPFKEAKDTKTMAMICNIAAFLLLIPLLIILFFRCGRNGLINLFWGSLLSMFCLFPHEILHAVCFKEDVYLYTNFKQGMLFVVGTETMSKSRFIIMSLLPNLIFGFIPYIIAMIIPSASILGAFGAVSICMGVGDYYNAIHALVQMPKGSRTYLHKFNSFWYIPER
;
A
#
# COMPACT_ATOMS: atom_id res chain seq x y z
N MET A 1 -20.43 4.63 0.98
CA MET A 1 -19.44 3.61 0.60
C MET A 1 -19.97 2.22 0.93
N LYS A 2 -20.05 1.35 -0.07
CA LYS A 2 -20.17 -0.11 0.08
C LYS A 2 -18.87 -0.78 -0.38
N LEU A 3 -18.45 -1.82 0.32
CA LEU A 3 -17.32 -2.66 -0.06
C LEU A 3 -17.84 -3.89 -0.82
N HIS A 4 -17.41 -4.05 -2.06
CA HIS A 4 -17.77 -5.16 -2.94
C HIS A 4 -16.62 -6.14 -3.05
N TYR A 5 -16.82 -7.37 -2.57
CA TYR A 5 -15.84 -8.43 -2.79
C TYR A 5 -16.00 -9.00 -4.21
N LYS A 6 -15.03 -8.74 -5.10
CA LYS A 6 -15.07 -9.20 -6.50
C LYS A 6 -14.38 -10.54 -6.72
N GLY A 7 -13.65 -11.04 -5.72
CA GLY A 7 -12.95 -12.32 -5.80
C GLY A 7 -11.66 -12.20 -6.60
N LYS A 8 -11.37 -13.22 -7.42
CA LYS A 8 -10.08 -13.38 -8.07
C LYS A 8 -9.91 -12.41 -9.25
N TYR A 9 -8.88 -11.56 -9.21
CA TYR A 9 -8.48 -10.73 -10.35
C TYR A 9 -7.74 -11.55 -11.40
N ASP A 10 -8.12 -11.37 -12.67
CA ASP A 10 -7.68 -12.14 -13.83
C ASP A 10 -6.46 -11.55 -14.55
N LEU A 11 -5.86 -10.48 -14.01
CA LEU A 11 -4.79 -9.69 -14.64
C LEU A 11 -5.23 -8.92 -15.88
N ASN A 12 -6.54 -8.83 -16.17
CA ASN A 12 -7.06 -7.99 -17.23
C ASN A 12 -7.40 -6.59 -16.70
N PRO A 13 -6.66 -5.53 -17.05
CA PRO A 13 -6.94 -4.18 -16.55
C PRO A 13 -8.34 -3.66 -16.92
N ASP A 14 -8.94 -4.19 -18.00
CA ASP A 14 -10.30 -3.82 -18.42
C ASP A 14 -11.39 -4.39 -17.50
N SER A 15 -11.07 -5.41 -16.67
CA SER A 15 -12.01 -5.99 -15.70
C SER A 15 -12.13 -5.15 -14.42
N LEU A 16 -11.25 -4.16 -14.23
CA LEU A 16 -11.30 -3.23 -13.10
C LEU A 16 -12.34 -2.14 -13.33
N PRO A 17 -13.13 -1.77 -12.30
CA PRO A 17 -14.07 -0.67 -12.41
C PRO A 17 -13.32 0.64 -12.62
N HIS A 18 -13.69 1.39 -13.64
CA HIS A 18 -13.06 2.66 -13.97
C HIS A 18 -14.07 3.63 -14.58
N GLN A 19 -13.88 4.92 -14.32
CA GLN A 19 -14.64 5.99 -14.97
C GLN A 19 -14.09 6.26 -16.37
N PRO A 20 -14.88 6.89 -17.26
CA PRO A 20 -14.38 7.43 -18.52
C PRO A 20 -13.15 8.31 -18.29
N HIS A 21 -12.19 8.20 -19.20
CA HIS A 21 -10.93 8.93 -19.11
C HIS A 21 -11.19 10.44 -19.09
N LYS A 22 -10.56 11.16 -18.15
CA LYS A 22 -10.74 12.62 -18.04
C LYS A 22 -9.96 13.34 -19.15
N PRO A 23 -10.56 14.34 -19.83
CA PRO A 23 -9.83 15.19 -20.75
C PRO A 23 -8.62 15.83 -20.07
N ASN A 24 -7.49 15.92 -20.78
CA ASN A 24 -6.24 16.52 -20.30
C ASN A 24 -5.63 15.85 -19.05
N ALA A 25 -6.02 14.62 -18.73
CA ALA A 25 -5.39 13.88 -17.65
C ALA A 25 -3.95 13.49 -18.02
N VAL A 26 -3.05 13.61 -17.06
CA VAL A 26 -1.64 13.30 -17.20
C VAL A 26 -1.35 11.98 -16.48
N PRO A 27 -0.75 10.98 -17.15
CA PRO A 27 -0.40 9.72 -16.50
C PRO A 27 0.71 9.92 -15.47
N PHE A 28 0.68 9.12 -14.40
CA PHE A 28 1.83 8.99 -13.51
C PHE A 28 2.99 8.32 -14.27
N LYS A 29 4.23 8.73 -13.98
CA LYS A 29 5.45 8.06 -14.42
C LYS A 29 5.72 6.80 -13.61
N GLU A 30 4.76 5.88 -13.61
CA GLU A 30 4.77 4.64 -12.85
C GLU A 30 4.99 3.41 -13.76
N ALA A 31 5.08 2.22 -13.16
CA ALA A 31 5.24 0.96 -13.87
C ALA A 31 4.06 0.73 -14.83
N LYS A 32 4.39 0.31 -16.07
CA LYS A 32 3.38 0.10 -17.12
C LYS A 32 2.56 -1.17 -16.93
N ASP A 33 3.11 -2.14 -16.23
CA ASP A 33 2.49 -3.45 -16.01
C ASP A 33 2.81 -4.01 -14.63
N THR A 34 2.00 -4.99 -14.22
CA THR A 34 2.07 -5.65 -12.92
C THR A 34 3.42 -6.31 -12.67
N LYS A 35 4.09 -6.84 -13.69
CA LYS A 35 5.38 -7.54 -13.53
C LYS A 35 6.50 -6.54 -13.21
N THR A 36 6.57 -5.43 -13.94
CA THR A 36 7.53 -4.36 -13.63
C THR A 36 7.26 -3.76 -12.25
N MET A 37 6.00 -3.53 -11.90
CA MET A 37 5.63 -3.03 -10.57
C MET A 37 6.08 -4.00 -9.46
N ALA A 38 5.77 -5.29 -9.59
CA ALA A 38 6.15 -6.31 -8.63
C ALA A 38 7.67 -6.40 -8.45
N MET A 39 8.43 -6.33 -9.54
CA MET A 39 9.90 -6.33 -9.49
C MET A 39 10.44 -5.12 -8.70
N ILE A 40 9.96 -3.90 -9.00
CA ILE A 40 10.36 -2.69 -8.29
C ILE A 40 10.02 -2.80 -6.80
N CYS A 41 8.78 -3.22 -6.48
CA CYS A 41 8.31 -3.31 -5.11
C CYS A 41 9.09 -4.36 -4.30
N ASN A 42 9.37 -5.52 -4.88
CA ASN A 42 10.14 -6.57 -4.19
C ASN A 42 11.59 -6.16 -3.92
N ILE A 43 12.25 -5.50 -4.88
CA ILE A 43 13.62 -4.99 -4.67
C ILE A 43 13.61 -3.95 -3.55
N ALA A 44 12.69 -2.99 -3.59
CA ALA A 44 12.59 -1.96 -2.56
C ALA A 44 12.22 -2.55 -1.19
N ALA A 45 11.32 -3.54 -1.13
CA ALA A 45 10.96 -4.23 0.10
C ALA A 45 12.17 -4.92 0.74
N PHE A 46 12.99 -5.61 -0.06
CA PHE A 46 14.22 -6.24 0.41
C PHE A 46 15.24 -5.22 0.92
N LEU A 47 15.46 -4.13 0.18
CA LEU A 47 16.36 -3.05 0.58
C LEU A 47 15.90 -2.35 1.86
N LEU A 48 14.60 -2.22 2.09
CA LEU A 48 14.04 -1.65 3.33
C LEU A 48 14.10 -2.63 4.51
N LEU A 49 13.96 -3.93 4.25
CA LEU A 49 13.93 -4.93 5.32
C LEU A 49 15.27 -5.02 6.05
N ILE A 50 16.38 -5.00 5.32
CA ILE A 50 17.74 -5.13 5.89
C ILE A 50 18.00 -4.12 7.03
N PRO A 51 17.89 -2.79 6.82
CA PRO A 51 18.14 -1.83 7.88
C PRO A 51 17.15 -1.95 9.04
N LEU A 52 15.87 -2.28 8.78
CA LEU A 52 14.88 -2.50 9.83
C LEU A 52 15.27 -3.69 10.71
N LEU A 53 15.71 -4.81 10.13
CA LEU A 53 16.16 -5.97 10.90
C LEU A 53 17.44 -5.69 11.70
N ILE A 54 18.36 -4.91 11.14
CA ILE A 54 19.58 -4.48 11.84
C ILE A 54 19.21 -3.65 13.08
N ILE A 55 18.37 -2.63 12.91
CA ILE A 55 17.89 -1.78 14.02
C ILE A 55 17.15 -2.64 15.06
N LEU A 56 16.27 -3.52 14.61
CA LEU A 56 15.52 -4.42 15.48
C LEU A 56 16.44 -5.35 16.28
N PHE A 57 17.48 -5.90 15.66
CA PHE A 57 18.48 -6.73 16.33
C PHE A 57 19.26 -5.95 17.40
N PHE A 58 19.74 -4.74 17.07
CA PHE A 58 20.44 -3.92 18.06
C PHE A 58 19.55 -3.52 19.23
N ARG A 59 18.25 -3.30 18.97
CA ARG A 59 17.33 -2.86 20.01
C ARG A 59 16.75 -3.98 20.86
N CYS A 60 16.37 -5.09 20.24
CA CYS A 60 15.65 -6.20 20.87
C CYS A 60 16.52 -7.47 21.06
N GLY A 61 17.79 -7.42 20.65
CA GLY A 61 18.69 -8.57 20.66
C GLY A 61 18.19 -9.71 19.77
N ARG A 62 18.58 -10.93 20.12
CA ARG A 62 18.18 -12.15 19.38
C ARG A 62 16.66 -12.37 19.35
N ASN A 63 15.93 -11.90 20.36
CA ASN A 63 14.48 -12.03 20.42
C ASN A 63 13.78 -11.30 19.27
N GLY A 64 14.32 -10.18 18.79
CA GLY A 64 13.82 -9.50 17.59
C GLY A 64 13.85 -10.38 16.34
N LEU A 65 14.91 -11.17 16.16
CA LEU A 65 15.07 -12.07 15.01
C LEU A 65 14.30 -13.39 15.20
N ILE A 66 14.28 -13.96 16.40
CA ILE A 66 13.51 -15.19 16.71
C ILE A 66 12.02 -14.96 16.46
N ASN A 67 11.53 -13.76 16.78
CA ASN A 67 10.12 -13.41 16.57
C ASN A 67 9.76 -13.06 15.12
N LEU A 68 10.70 -13.12 14.16
CA LEU A 68 10.38 -12.86 12.75
C LEU A 68 9.34 -13.81 12.18
N PHE A 69 9.36 -15.08 12.58
CA PHE A 69 8.34 -16.05 12.17
C PHE A 69 6.95 -15.58 12.61
N TRP A 70 6.78 -15.26 13.90
CA TRP A 70 5.50 -14.82 14.45
C TRP A 70 5.08 -13.44 13.92
N GLY A 71 6.02 -12.51 13.78
CA GLY A 71 5.77 -11.20 13.19
C GLY A 71 5.29 -11.30 11.74
N SER A 72 5.90 -12.20 10.94
CA SER A 72 5.47 -12.46 9.57
C SER A 72 4.09 -13.13 9.52
N LEU A 73 3.79 -14.03 10.45
CA LEU A 73 2.47 -14.64 10.52
C LEU A 73 1.39 -13.60 10.85
N LEU A 74 1.68 -12.69 11.78
CA LEU A 74 0.78 -11.57 12.11
C LEU A 74 0.58 -10.62 10.91
N SER A 75 1.63 -10.31 10.14
CA SER A 75 1.51 -9.46 8.95
C SER A 75 0.63 -10.11 7.88
N MET A 76 0.71 -11.43 7.72
CA MET A 76 -0.19 -12.18 6.83
C MET A 76 -1.66 -12.10 7.26
N PHE A 77 -1.95 -12.16 8.57
CA PHE A 77 -3.32 -11.97 9.07
C PHE A 77 -3.83 -10.53 8.86
N CYS A 78 -2.95 -9.55 8.85
CA CYS A 78 -3.28 -8.15 8.62
C CYS A 78 -3.49 -7.77 7.15
N LEU A 79 -3.27 -8.67 6.19
CA LEU A 79 -3.46 -8.41 4.75
C LEU A 79 -4.86 -7.87 4.42
N PHE A 80 -5.93 -8.54 4.87
CA PHE A 80 -7.29 -8.06 4.65
C PHE A 80 -7.62 -6.79 5.45
N PRO A 81 -7.31 -6.72 6.77
CA PRO A 81 -7.42 -5.47 7.52
C PRO A 81 -6.71 -4.27 6.88
N HIS A 82 -5.54 -4.49 6.26
CA HIS A 82 -4.77 -3.46 5.54
C HIS A 82 -5.59 -2.89 4.38
N GLU A 83 -6.14 -3.74 3.53
CA GLU A 83 -7.00 -3.30 2.44
C GLU A 83 -8.30 -2.65 2.89
N ILE A 84 -8.85 -3.08 4.04
CA ILE A 84 -10.02 -2.43 4.62
C ILE A 84 -9.67 -1.00 5.06
N LEU A 85 -8.48 -0.76 5.62
CA LEU A 85 -8.02 0.58 5.97
C LEU A 85 -7.86 1.49 4.73
N HIS A 86 -7.43 0.93 3.58
CA HIS A 86 -7.51 1.66 2.32
C HIS A 86 -8.96 1.96 1.94
N ALA A 87 -9.84 0.96 1.98
CA ALA A 87 -11.25 1.08 1.58
C ALA A 87 -12.02 2.15 2.37
N VAL A 88 -11.80 2.27 3.68
CA VAL A 88 -12.49 3.27 4.52
C VAL A 88 -12.11 4.71 4.17
N CYS A 89 -11.02 4.92 3.44
CA CYS A 89 -10.61 6.25 2.97
C CYS A 89 -11.41 6.70 1.73
N PHE A 90 -12.17 5.80 1.10
CA PHE A 90 -13.06 6.10 -0.01
C PHE A 90 -14.44 6.57 0.49
N LYS A 91 -15.03 7.49 -0.25
CA LYS A 91 -16.39 8.01 -0.07
C LYS A 91 -17.40 7.20 -0.89
N GLU A 92 -17.00 6.81 -2.10
CA GLU A 92 -17.80 6.02 -3.02
C GLU A 92 -17.58 4.52 -2.79
N ASP A 93 -18.18 3.69 -3.64
CA ASP A 93 -18.04 2.25 -3.56
C ASP A 93 -16.63 1.78 -3.92
N VAL A 94 -16.20 0.72 -3.23
CA VAL A 94 -14.86 0.15 -3.34
C VAL A 94 -14.96 -1.34 -3.65
N TYR A 95 -14.04 -1.84 -4.45
CA TYR A 95 -14.01 -3.20 -4.94
C TYR A 95 -12.72 -3.87 -4.47
N LEU A 96 -12.85 -4.95 -3.69
CA LEU A 96 -11.73 -5.73 -3.18
C LEU A 96 -11.47 -6.93 -4.09
N TYR A 97 -10.22 -7.08 -4.50
CA TYR A 97 -9.74 -8.11 -5.41
C TYR A 97 -8.61 -8.92 -4.78
N THR A 98 -8.53 -10.20 -5.14
CA THR A 98 -7.48 -11.12 -4.69
C THR A 98 -6.80 -11.79 -5.88
N ASN A 99 -5.51 -12.07 -5.79
CA ASN A 99 -4.82 -13.02 -6.66
C ASN A 99 -3.58 -13.54 -5.94
N PHE A 100 -3.79 -14.50 -5.03
CA PHE A 100 -2.72 -15.07 -4.21
C PHE A 100 -1.62 -15.74 -5.02
N LYS A 101 -1.92 -16.25 -6.23
CA LYS A 101 -0.89 -16.83 -7.12
C LYS A 101 0.16 -15.80 -7.53
N GLN A 102 -0.23 -14.54 -7.62
CA GLN A 102 0.65 -13.41 -7.94
C GLN A 102 0.92 -12.51 -6.73
N GLY A 103 0.55 -12.96 -5.52
CA GLY A 103 0.72 -12.18 -4.29
C GLY A 103 -0.09 -10.89 -4.23
N MET A 104 -1.18 -10.76 -4.99
CA MET A 104 -1.98 -9.53 -5.02
C MET A 104 -3.18 -9.63 -4.09
N LEU A 105 -3.40 -8.55 -3.35
CA LEU A 105 -4.62 -8.26 -2.60
C LEU A 105 -4.71 -6.75 -2.60
N PHE A 106 -5.80 -6.20 -3.14
CA PHE A 106 -5.91 -4.75 -3.31
C PHE A 106 -7.36 -4.30 -3.40
N VAL A 107 -7.59 -3.02 -3.09
CA VAL A 107 -8.86 -2.34 -3.33
C VAL A 107 -8.77 -1.31 -4.46
N VAL A 108 -9.85 -1.20 -5.23
CA VAL A 108 -10.01 -0.20 -6.27
C VAL A 108 -11.32 0.57 -6.05
N GLY A 109 -11.26 1.89 -6.17
CA GLY A 109 -12.44 2.73 -6.22
C GLY A 109 -12.41 3.62 -7.47
N THR A 110 -13.60 4.04 -7.91
CA THR A 110 -13.78 4.84 -9.13
C THR A 110 -13.73 6.34 -8.88
N GLU A 111 -13.74 6.77 -7.62
CA GLU A 111 -13.77 8.18 -7.26
C GLU A 111 -12.44 8.87 -7.60
N THR A 112 -12.50 10.20 -7.74
CA THR A 112 -11.31 11.02 -7.83
C THR A 112 -10.90 11.51 -6.43
N MET A 113 -9.62 11.48 -6.11
CA MET A 113 -9.08 11.94 -4.81
C MET A 113 -8.25 13.20 -4.96
N SER A 114 -8.28 14.08 -3.94
CA SER A 114 -7.26 15.13 -3.82
C SER A 114 -5.90 14.51 -3.53
N LYS A 115 -4.81 15.24 -3.83
CA LYS A 115 -3.43 14.84 -3.50
C LYS A 115 -3.29 14.35 -2.04
N SER A 116 -3.79 15.13 -1.09
CA SER A 116 -3.68 14.80 0.34
C SER A 116 -4.46 13.55 0.72
N ARG A 117 -5.70 13.39 0.22
CA ARG A 117 -6.51 12.20 0.49
C ARG A 117 -5.87 10.94 -0.06
N PHE A 118 -5.32 11.00 -1.26
CA PHE A 118 -4.66 9.85 -1.87
C PHE A 118 -3.42 9.43 -1.08
N ILE A 119 -2.57 10.39 -0.69
CA ILE A 119 -1.39 10.11 0.13
C ILE A 119 -1.78 9.51 1.50
N ILE A 120 -2.80 10.06 2.16
CA ILE A 120 -3.30 9.52 3.43
C ILE A 120 -3.83 8.10 3.23
N MET A 121 -4.65 7.89 2.20
CA MET A 121 -5.20 6.59 1.87
C MET A 121 -4.09 5.56 1.65
N SER A 122 -3.05 5.88 0.89
CA SER A 122 -1.92 4.97 0.67
C SER A 122 -1.14 4.70 1.97
N LEU A 123 -0.82 5.72 2.77
CA LEU A 123 0.07 5.54 3.92
C LEU A 123 -0.61 5.03 5.19
N LEU A 124 -1.94 5.16 5.31
CA LEU A 124 -2.67 4.84 6.54
C LEU A 124 -2.43 3.41 7.05
N PRO A 125 -2.53 2.35 6.22
CA PRO A 125 -2.37 0.99 6.76
C PRO A 125 -0.94 0.71 7.23
N ASN A 126 0.06 1.23 6.49
CA ASN A 126 1.47 1.14 6.87
C ASN A 126 1.78 1.86 8.18
N LEU A 127 1.11 2.98 8.45
CA LEU A 127 1.23 3.66 9.72
C LEU A 127 0.71 2.78 10.86
N ILE A 128 -0.49 2.21 10.71
CA ILE A 128 -1.17 1.44 11.75
C ILE A 128 -0.50 0.07 12.00
N PHE A 129 -0.23 -0.70 10.95
CA PHE A 129 0.30 -2.07 11.08
C PHE A 129 1.82 -2.17 10.95
N GLY A 130 2.48 -1.13 10.44
CA GLY A 130 3.92 -1.09 10.24
C GLY A 130 4.63 -0.22 11.28
N PHE A 131 4.55 1.10 11.09
CA PHE A 131 5.34 2.06 11.86
C PHE A 131 4.98 2.09 13.35
N ILE A 132 3.69 2.11 13.72
CA ILE A 132 3.28 2.12 15.13
C ILE A 132 3.83 0.90 15.90
N PRO A 133 3.59 -0.36 15.49
CA PRO A 133 4.11 -1.52 16.22
C PRO A 133 5.64 -1.59 16.21
N TYR A 134 6.29 -1.17 15.12
CA TYR A 134 7.74 -1.08 15.07
C TYR A 134 8.29 -0.09 16.11
N ILE A 135 7.72 1.12 16.19
CA ILE A 135 8.09 2.15 17.16
C ILE A 135 7.83 1.66 18.60
N ILE A 136 6.73 0.96 18.85
CA ILE A 136 6.44 0.37 20.17
C ILE A 136 7.56 -0.55 20.62
N ALA A 137 8.09 -1.41 19.74
CA ALA A 137 9.23 -2.27 20.07
C ALA A 137 10.54 -1.49 20.28
N MET A 138 10.69 -0.32 19.63
CA MET A 138 11.82 0.57 19.90
C MET A 138 11.75 1.19 21.30
N ILE A 139 10.54 1.44 21.81
CA ILE A 139 10.33 1.96 23.17
C ILE A 139 10.42 0.82 24.20
N ILE A 140 9.81 -0.34 23.89
CA ILE A 140 9.65 -1.49 24.76
C ILE A 140 10.28 -2.74 24.11
N PRO A 141 11.57 -3.03 24.37
CA PRO A 141 12.28 -4.13 23.71
C PRO A 141 11.71 -5.53 23.95
N SER A 142 11.01 -5.74 25.08
CA SER A 142 10.33 -7.01 25.35
C SER A 142 9.18 -7.27 24.37
N ALA A 143 8.60 -6.23 23.76
CA ALA A 143 7.58 -6.32 22.72
C ALA A 143 8.18 -6.60 21.31
N SER A 144 9.32 -7.30 21.25
CA SER A 144 10.06 -7.58 20.01
C SER A 144 9.25 -8.26 18.91
N ILE A 145 8.18 -8.98 19.24
CA ILE A 145 7.21 -9.51 18.26
C ILE A 145 6.51 -8.40 17.47
N LEU A 146 6.18 -7.27 18.10
CA LEU A 146 5.61 -6.10 17.43
C LEU A 146 6.65 -5.43 16.52
N GLY A 147 7.93 -5.49 16.90
CA GLY A 147 9.03 -5.01 16.06
C GLY A 147 9.19 -5.85 14.80
N ALA A 148 9.17 -7.18 14.94
CA ALA A 148 9.17 -8.10 13.80
C ALA A 148 7.94 -7.91 12.90
N PHE A 149 6.75 -7.85 13.48
CA PHE A 149 5.49 -7.59 12.78
C PHE A 149 5.53 -6.26 12.02
N GLY A 150 5.93 -5.18 12.70
CA GLY A 150 6.01 -3.85 12.12
C GLY A 150 7.03 -3.79 10.99
N ALA A 151 8.21 -4.40 11.14
CA ALA A 151 9.23 -4.43 10.10
C ALA A 151 8.74 -5.11 8.82
N VAL A 152 8.11 -6.28 8.96
CA VAL A 152 7.57 -7.03 7.82
C VAL A 152 6.41 -6.25 7.17
N SER A 153 5.48 -5.71 7.96
CA SER A 153 4.36 -4.91 7.46
C SER A 153 4.81 -3.64 6.73
N ILE A 154 5.85 -2.94 7.23
CA ILE A 154 6.46 -1.78 6.54
C ILE A 154 6.95 -2.18 5.14
N CYS A 155 7.62 -3.33 5.02
CA CYS A 155 8.13 -3.82 3.74
C CYS A 155 7.02 -4.28 2.79
N MET A 156 5.93 -4.85 3.32
CA MET A 156 4.81 -5.30 2.49
C MET A 156 4.07 -4.14 1.81
N GLY A 157 3.94 -2.98 2.47
CA GLY A 157 3.26 -1.81 1.87
C GLY A 157 4.15 -0.92 1.00
N VAL A 158 5.23 -1.45 0.42
CA VAL A 158 6.06 -0.69 -0.54
C VAL A 158 5.27 -0.18 -1.74
N GLY A 159 4.26 -0.93 -2.20
CA GLY A 159 3.35 -0.46 -3.24
C GLY A 159 2.61 0.83 -2.85
N ASP A 160 2.34 1.01 -1.56
CA ASP A 160 1.68 2.21 -1.05
C ASP A 160 2.62 3.40 -1.00
N TYR A 161 3.87 3.19 -0.58
CA TYR A 161 4.90 4.23 -0.65
C TYR A 161 5.13 4.66 -2.09
N TYR A 162 5.14 3.71 -3.02
CA TYR A 162 5.26 3.96 -4.44
C TYR A 162 4.15 4.89 -4.94
N ASN A 163 2.89 4.58 -4.62
CA ASN A 163 1.73 5.42 -4.93
C ASN A 163 1.85 6.82 -4.28
N ALA A 164 2.18 6.87 -2.99
CA ALA A 164 2.29 8.12 -2.24
C ALA A 164 3.42 9.03 -2.76
N ILE A 165 4.59 8.48 -3.09
CA ILE A 165 5.73 9.21 -3.65
C ILE A 165 5.35 9.77 -5.02
N HIS A 166 4.73 8.97 -5.89
CA HIS A 166 4.30 9.45 -7.20
C HIS A 166 3.28 10.58 -7.07
N ALA A 167 2.31 10.48 -6.16
CA ALA A 167 1.38 11.56 -5.89
C ALA A 167 2.10 12.80 -5.32
N LEU A 168 3.04 12.63 -4.38
CA LEU A 168 3.78 13.72 -3.77
C LEU A 168 4.62 14.50 -4.79
N VAL A 169 5.32 13.79 -5.67
CA VAL A 169 6.26 14.39 -6.64
C VAL A 169 5.57 14.91 -7.89
N GLN A 170 4.52 14.24 -8.38
CA GLN A 170 3.96 14.53 -9.70
C GLN A 170 2.68 15.37 -9.67
N MET A 171 1.92 15.36 -8.57
CA MET A 171 0.64 16.09 -8.52
C MET A 171 0.84 17.56 -8.15
N PRO A 172 0.43 18.52 -9.01
CA PRO A 172 0.45 19.95 -8.67
C PRO A 172 -0.65 20.29 -7.66
N LYS A 173 -0.53 21.45 -7.00
CA LYS A 173 -1.53 21.93 -6.03
C LYS A 173 -2.89 22.11 -6.70
N GLY A 174 -3.95 21.61 -6.08
CA GLY A 174 -5.32 21.68 -6.61
C GLY A 174 -5.68 20.56 -7.61
N SER A 175 -4.73 19.70 -7.99
CA SER A 175 -5.03 18.53 -8.83
C SER A 175 -5.79 17.44 -8.07
N ARG A 176 -6.42 16.58 -8.86
CA ARG A 176 -7.07 15.34 -8.41
C ARG A 176 -6.47 14.15 -9.14
N THR A 177 -6.38 13.02 -8.46
CA THR A 177 -5.92 11.74 -9.00
C THR A 177 -7.06 10.74 -9.06
N TYR A 178 -6.96 9.79 -9.99
CA TYR A 178 -7.87 8.67 -10.12
C TYR A 178 -7.16 7.51 -10.79
N LEU A 179 -7.69 6.31 -10.58
CA LEU A 179 -7.24 5.12 -11.29
C LEU A 179 -8.04 4.97 -12.57
N HIS A 180 -7.36 4.73 -13.69
CA HIS A 180 -7.97 4.30 -14.93
C HIS A 180 -7.33 2.98 -15.34
N LYS A 181 -8.10 1.89 -15.20
CA LYS A 181 -7.61 0.52 -15.31
C LYS A 181 -6.50 0.25 -14.30
N PHE A 182 -5.30 -0.11 -14.74
CA PHE A 182 -4.15 -0.38 -13.87
C PHE A 182 -3.43 0.90 -13.42
N ASN A 183 -3.51 1.99 -14.18
CA ASN A 183 -2.63 3.14 -13.99
C ASN A 183 -3.32 4.36 -13.36
N SER A 184 -2.53 5.12 -12.62
CA SER A 184 -2.90 6.37 -11.98
C SER A 184 -2.74 7.56 -12.93
N PHE A 185 -3.71 8.46 -12.91
CA PHE A 185 -3.70 9.70 -13.68
C PHE A 185 -4.09 10.87 -12.77
N TRP A 186 -3.54 12.05 -13.05
CA TRP A 186 -3.98 13.28 -12.41
C TRP A 186 -4.49 14.30 -13.42
N TYR A 187 -5.38 15.18 -12.98
CA TYR A 187 -5.87 16.32 -13.76
C TYR A 187 -6.12 17.52 -12.85
N ILE A 188 -6.18 18.71 -13.43
CA ILE A 188 -6.61 19.93 -12.73
C ILE A 188 -8.11 20.11 -13.04
N PRO A 189 -9.00 20.08 -12.04
CA PRO A 189 -10.41 20.34 -12.27
C PRO A 189 -10.62 21.75 -12.85
N GLU A 190 -11.51 21.86 -13.84
CA GLU A 190 -12.04 23.15 -14.27
C GLU A 190 -12.78 23.79 -13.08
N ARG A 191 -12.56 25.09 -12.88
CA ARG A 191 -13.15 25.85 -11.77
C ARG A 191 -14.62 26.15 -12.01
#